data_AF-A0A368Q8A2-F1
#
_entry.id   AF-A0A368Q8A2-F1
#
_cell.length_a   1.000
_cell.length_b   1.000
_cell.length_c   1.000
_cell.angle_alpha   90.00
_cell.angle_beta   90.00
_cell.angle_gamma   90.00
#
_symmetry.space_group_name_H-M   'P 1'
#
loop_
_entity.id
_entity.type
_entity.pdbx_description
1 polymer ?
#
loop_
_entity_poly.entity_id
_entity_poly.type
_entity_poly.pdbx_seq_one_letter_code
_entity_poly.pdbx_strand_id
1 'polypeptide(L)'
;MRYARSPGAVARPPYGETFFRRPNGRLCDGRIIIDHIGARAAAALPSSFVTDVLCLAADALGMPFLTPYLAGNTSEDYAHGANFAVGGATALGHDYFRGKKLDARFTPYSLHWQMSWLKKVLRMLSPEQGRGWSDLMASSLFLVGEIGGNDYNQALFQGRSFDEELIELGARTVVVPGNFPIGCNPGYLTKFQTNDTAQYDSMGCLRWPNDLTELHNRALRAELAELGRWHRRVAVVYADYYAAAMDLTADPRKHGFGGEPLVSCCGGGGPYNTNLTVHCGMRTATTYAAVSWDGFRFTDHAYKVIADGVLRGPHAAPPILAKCGRRRP
;
A
#
# COMPACT_ATOMS: atom_id res chain seq x y z
N MET A 1 -1.03 -1.78 22.51
CA MET A 1 -1.46 -1.66 21.10
C MET A 1 -2.94 -1.99 20.99
N ARG A 2 -3.78 -0.97 20.75
CA ARG A 2 -5.19 -1.15 20.40
C ARG A 2 -5.22 -1.42 18.89
N TYR A 3 -5.63 -2.62 18.50
CA TYR A 3 -5.78 -2.98 17.08
C TYR A 3 -7.21 -2.71 16.63
N ALA A 4 -7.39 -2.31 15.37
CA ALA A 4 -8.71 -2.16 14.79
C ALA A 4 -9.47 -3.50 14.89
N ARG A 5 -10.62 -3.50 15.57
CA ARG A 5 -11.57 -4.62 15.59
C ARG A 5 -12.30 -4.69 14.24
N SER A 6 -11.58 -4.82 13.14
CA SER A 6 -12.19 -4.98 11.82
C SER A 6 -13.01 -6.26 11.81
N PRO A 7 -14.34 -6.20 11.65
CA PRO A 7 -15.15 -7.41 11.52
C PRO A 7 -14.80 -8.14 10.21
N GLY A 8 -15.03 -9.46 10.18
CA GLY A 8 -14.85 -10.27 8.98
C GLY A 8 -13.66 -11.23 9.04
N ALA A 9 -13.27 -11.74 7.86
CA ALA A 9 -12.30 -12.82 7.72
C ALA A 9 -10.90 -12.47 8.28
N VAL A 10 -10.50 -11.19 8.19
CA VAL A 10 -9.22 -10.66 8.68
C VAL A 10 -9.01 -10.78 10.19
N ALA A 11 -10.07 -11.06 10.95
CA ALA A 11 -10.01 -11.26 12.40
C ALA A 11 -9.75 -12.72 12.81
N ARG A 12 -9.52 -13.62 11.85
CA ARG A 12 -9.30 -15.06 12.07
C ARG A 12 -7.94 -15.50 11.53
N PRO A 13 -7.32 -16.56 12.06
CA PRO A 13 -6.17 -17.18 11.38
C PRO A 13 -6.53 -17.55 9.94
N PRO A 14 -5.60 -17.51 8.98
CA PRO A 14 -4.15 -17.38 9.15
C PRO A 14 -3.59 -15.94 9.10
N TYR A 15 -4.43 -14.90 9.13
CA TYR A 15 -3.93 -13.52 9.11
C TYR A 15 -2.99 -13.23 10.29
N GLY A 16 -1.86 -12.56 10.00
CA GLY A 16 -0.84 -12.22 10.98
C GLY A 16 0.01 -13.38 11.52
N GLU A 17 -0.11 -14.60 10.99
CA GLU A 17 0.61 -15.78 11.47
C GLU A 17 2.14 -15.73 11.36
N THR A 18 2.73 -15.01 10.39
CA THR A 18 4.18 -15.03 10.15
C THR A 18 4.95 -14.12 11.09
N PHE A 19 4.39 -12.95 11.43
CA PHE A 19 5.04 -11.99 12.33
C PHE A 19 4.33 -11.83 13.67
N PHE A 20 3.02 -11.60 13.66
CA PHE A 20 2.27 -11.24 14.88
C PHE A 20 1.83 -12.47 15.68
N ARG A 21 1.84 -13.65 15.06
CA ARG A 21 1.35 -14.93 15.59
C ARG A 21 -0.12 -14.88 16.00
N ARG A 22 -0.88 -13.92 15.47
CA ARG A 22 -2.32 -13.73 15.66
C ARG A 22 -2.88 -12.74 14.63
N PRO A 23 -4.19 -12.79 14.36
CA PRO A 23 -4.87 -11.76 13.58
C PRO A 23 -4.70 -10.37 14.19
N ASN A 24 -4.43 -9.38 13.33
CA ASN A 24 -4.12 -8.00 13.75
C ASN A 24 -4.87 -6.93 12.91
N GLY A 25 -5.78 -7.35 12.04
CA GLY A 25 -6.54 -6.48 11.13
C GLY A 25 -5.85 -6.14 9.80
N ARG A 26 -4.61 -6.59 9.56
CA ARG A 26 -3.92 -6.46 8.27
C ARG A 26 -4.35 -7.57 7.33
N LEU A 27 -4.61 -7.20 6.06
CA LEU A 27 -4.99 -8.13 4.99
C LEU A 27 -3.75 -8.85 4.43
N CYS A 28 -3.03 -9.54 5.30
CA CYS A 28 -1.75 -10.22 5.05
C CYS A 28 -1.49 -11.25 6.16
N ASP A 29 -0.61 -12.21 5.91
CA ASP A 29 -0.06 -13.16 6.88
C ASP A 29 0.85 -12.50 7.92
N GLY A 30 1.22 -11.24 7.77
CA GLY A 30 2.10 -10.54 8.72
C GLY A 30 2.07 -9.02 8.55
N ARG A 31 3.24 -8.44 8.35
CA ARG A 31 3.46 -6.99 8.14
C ARG A 31 3.16 -6.58 6.71
N ILE A 32 2.67 -5.35 6.55
CA ILE A 32 2.47 -4.70 5.24
C ILE A 32 3.60 -3.73 4.93
N ILE A 33 3.68 -3.19 3.70
CA ILE A 33 4.78 -2.31 3.26
C ILE A 33 5.05 -1.17 4.24
N ILE A 34 4.01 -0.47 4.73
CA ILE A 34 4.20 0.65 5.65
C ILE A 34 4.81 0.23 7.00
N ASP A 35 4.63 -1.01 7.44
CA ASP A 35 5.29 -1.52 8.64
C ASP A 35 6.80 -1.69 8.42
N HIS A 36 7.17 -2.17 7.23
CA HIS A 36 8.57 -2.33 6.81
C HIS A 36 9.25 -0.99 6.53
N ILE A 37 8.50 0.00 6.02
CA ILE A 37 8.97 1.38 5.84
C ILE A 37 9.08 2.09 7.19
N GLY A 38 8.06 2.04 8.04
CA GLY A 38 8.04 2.74 9.33
C GLY A 38 9.16 2.30 10.25
N ALA A 39 9.43 0.99 10.33
CA ALA A 39 10.57 0.46 11.08
C ALA A 39 11.94 1.01 10.59
N ARG A 40 12.05 1.38 9.31
CA ARG A 40 13.31 1.76 8.65
C ARG A 40 13.46 3.26 8.39
N ALA A 41 12.37 4.00 8.25
CA ALA A 41 12.36 5.45 8.01
C ALA A 41 12.55 6.25 9.30
N ALA A 42 12.13 5.73 10.45
CA ALA A 42 12.41 6.34 11.75
C ALA A 42 13.93 6.37 12.06
N ALA A 43 14.71 5.45 11.47
CA ALA A 43 16.17 5.43 11.50
C ALA A 43 16.83 6.63 10.79
N ALA A 44 16.06 7.30 9.92
CA ALA A 44 16.55 8.19 8.88
C ALA A 44 16.10 9.65 9.08
N LEU A 45 15.26 9.93 10.09
CA LEU A 45 14.84 11.28 10.42
C LEU A 45 15.94 11.98 11.25
N PRO A 46 16.27 13.25 10.96
CA PRO A 46 17.25 13.98 11.74
C PRO A 46 16.67 14.30 13.12
N SER A 47 17.05 13.51 14.13
CA SER A 47 17.27 14.09 15.45
C SER A 47 18.47 15.00 15.29
N SER A 48 18.34 16.28 15.59
CA SER A 48 19.40 17.28 15.44
C SER A 48 20.65 17.03 16.29
N PHE A 49 20.88 15.81 16.83
CA PHE A 49 21.98 15.54 17.74
C PHE A 49 22.44 14.07 17.85
N VAL A 50 22.30 13.20 16.84
CA VAL A 50 22.81 11.82 16.96
C VAL A 50 23.62 11.39 15.75
N THR A 51 24.94 11.36 15.96
CA THR A 51 25.98 10.74 15.12
C THR A 51 25.59 9.34 14.64
N ASP A 52 25.75 9.10 13.33
CA ASP A 52 25.93 7.89 12.48
C ASP A 52 25.68 6.45 12.99
N VAL A 53 25.50 6.21 14.30
CA VAL A 53 25.24 4.90 14.91
C VAL A 53 23.73 4.55 14.91
N LEU A 54 22.82 5.53 14.82
CA LEU A 54 21.37 5.30 14.94
C LEU A 54 20.70 4.72 13.68
N CYS A 55 21.26 4.96 12.48
CA CYS A 55 20.74 4.39 11.23
C CYS A 55 20.82 2.85 11.20
N LEU A 56 21.81 2.27 11.86
CA LEU A 56 21.95 0.81 12.01
C LEU A 56 21.11 0.24 13.17
N ALA A 57 20.81 1.06 14.18
CA ALA A 57 20.11 0.62 15.39
C ALA A 57 18.59 0.50 15.25
N ALA A 58 17.96 1.11 14.23
CA ALA A 58 16.51 1.02 14.05
C ALA A 58 16.00 -0.36 13.60
N ASP A 59 16.83 -1.17 12.93
CA ASP A 59 16.54 -2.59 12.72
C ASP A 59 16.41 -3.34 14.08
N ALA A 60 16.95 -2.77 15.17
CA ALA A 60 16.95 -3.34 16.53
C ALA A 60 16.06 -2.59 17.57
N LEU A 61 15.66 -1.32 17.34
CA LEU A 61 15.08 -0.45 18.38
C LEU A 61 13.54 -0.36 18.44
N GLY A 62 12.79 -1.18 17.70
CA GLY A 62 11.39 -1.47 18.06
C GLY A 62 10.46 -0.26 18.19
N MET A 63 10.49 0.67 17.23
CA MET A 63 9.48 1.74 17.17
C MET A 63 8.07 1.14 17.04
N PRO A 64 7.06 1.71 17.73
CA PRO A 64 5.70 1.19 17.67
C PRO A 64 5.14 1.32 16.25
N PHE A 65 4.44 0.28 15.77
CA PHE A 65 3.67 0.36 14.52
C PHE A 65 2.73 1.57 14.55
N LEU A 66 2.51 2.19 13.39
CA LEU A 66 1.57 3.29 13.24
C LEU A 66 0.21 2.92 13.84
N THR A 67 -0.32 3.81 14.68
CA THR A 67 -1.63 3.59 15.32
C THR A 67 -2.73 3.69 14.26
N PRO A 68 -3.56 2.65 14.06
CA PRO A 68 -4.73 2.77 13.20
C PRO A 68 -5.65 3.89 13.71
N TYR A 69 -6.10 4.79 12.83
CA TYR A 69 -6.87 5.97 13.23
C TYR A 69 -8.13 5.66 14.05
N LEU A 70 -8.79 4.53 13.83
CA LEU A 70 -9.98 4.16 14.60
C LEU A 70 -9.66 3.51 15.96
N ALA A 71 -8.38 3.33 16.29
CA ALA A 71 -7.93 2.67 17.52
C ALA A 71 -7.39 3.63 18.58
N GLY A 72 -6.93 4.82 18.18
CA GLY A 72 -6.43 5.86 19.08
C GLY A 72 -7.47 6.96 19.35
N ASN A 73 -7.42 7.55 20.54
CA ASN A 73 -8.35 8.59 20.97
C ASN A 73 -7.65 9.84 21.55
N THR A 74 -6.36 9.77 21.85
CA THR A 74 -5.61 10.90 22.46
C THR A 74 -4.42 11.34 21.59
N SER A 75 -3.83 12.49 21.92
CA SER A 75 -2.59 12.96 21.29
C SER A 75 -1.44 11.95 21.43
N GLU A 76 -1.34 11.31 22.59
CA GLU A 76 -0.27 10.35 22.91
C GLU A 76 -0.38 9.09 22.04
N ASP A 77 -1.61 8.65 21.74
CA ASP A 77 -1.85 7.51 20.84
C ASP A 77 -1.28 7.74 19.43
N TYR A 78 -1.12 9.00 19.02
CA TYR A 78 -0.65 9.40 17.69
C TYR A 78 0.73 10.06 17.68
N ALA A 79 1.40 10.17 18.83
CA ALA A 79 2.69 10.86 18.97
C ALA A 79 3.79 10.26 18.07
N HIS A 80 3.67 8.98 17.72
CA HIS A 80 4.61 8.25 16.85
C HIS A 80 4.05 7.96 15.45
N GLY A 81 2.92 8.57 15.09
CA GLY A 81 2.30 8.45 13.78
C GLY A 81 0.96 7.71 13.79
N ALA A 82 0.25 7.86 12.68
CA ALA A 82 -1.10 7.34 12.49
C ALA A 82 -1.23 6.66 11.12
N ASN A 83 -2.03 5.60 11.05
CA ASN A 83 -2.41 4.95 9.81
C ASN A 83 -3.90 5.20 9.53
N PHE A 84 -4.18 5.91 8.44
CA PHE A 84 -5.54 6.27 8.00
C PHE A 84 -6.09 5.35 6.92
N ALA A 85 -5.29 4.41 6.39
CA ALA A 85 -5.67 3.55 5.28
C ALA A 85 -6.81 2.60 5.66
N VAL A 86 -7.76 2.43 4.75
CA VAL A 86 -8.87 1.49 4.88
C VAL A 86 -8.85 0.51 3.70
N GLY A 87 -8.94 -0.78 3.99
CA GLY A 87 -9.05 -1.80 2.94
C GLY A 87 -10.28 -1.56 2.06
N GLY A 88 -10.08 -1.53 0.74
CA GLY A 88 -11.14 -1.26 -0.24
C GLY A 88 -11.45 0.23 -0.44
N ALA A 89 -10.72 1.14 0.19
CA ALA A 89 -10.91 2.57 -0.04
C ALA A 89 -10.63 2.96 -1.49
N THR A 90 -11.44 3.88 -2.00
CA THR A 90 -11.33 4.51 -3.31
C THR A 90 -10.76 5.93 -3.18
N ALA A 91 -10.19 6.48 -4.25
CA ALA A 91 -9.85 7.89 -4.31
C ALA A 91 -11.13 8.74 -4.28
N LEU A 92 -12.14 8.32 -5.05
CA LEU A 92 -13.42 8.99 -5.21
C LEU A 92 -14.43 8.56 -4.14
N GLY A 93 -15.40 9.42 -3.83
CA GLY A 93 -16.48 9.12 -2.88
C GLY A 93 -17.59 8.27 -3.50
N HIS A 94 -18.41 7.62 -2.66
CA HIS A 94 -19.56 6.81 -3.11
C HIS A 94 -20.56 7.58 -4.01
N ASP A 95 -20.68 8.90 -3.84
CA ASP A 95 -21.57 9.72 -4.66
C ASP A 95 -21.16 9.70 -6.15
N TYR A 96 -19.85 9.66 -6.44
CA TYR A 96 -19.33 9.54 -7.81
C TYR A 96 -19.81 8.24 -8.46
N PHE A 97 -19.61 7.11 -7.78
CA PHE A 97 -19.99 5.78 -8.28
C PHE A 97 -21.50 5.64 -8.46
N ARG A 98 -22.29 6.14 -7.49
CA ARG A 98 -23.75 6.18 -7.59
C ARG A 98 -24.21 7.01 -8.79
N GLY A 99 -23.57 8.16 -9.05
CA GLY A 99 -23.82 8.97 -10.24
C GLY A 99 -23.55 8.22 -11.56
N LYS A 100 -22.55 7.33 -11.58
CA LYS A 100 -22.23 6.44 -12.71
C LYS A 100 -23.07 5.14 -12.74
N LYS A 101 -24.11 5.04 -11.90
CA LYS A 101 -24.98 3.87 -11.74
C LYS A 101 -24.23 2.58 -11.35
N LEU A 102 -23.07 2.72 -10.70
CA LEU A 102 -22.30 1.62 -10.15
C LEU A 102 -22.74 1.33 -8.72
N ASP A 103 -22.75 0.06 -8.34
CA ASP A 103 -23.02 -0.33 -6.96
C ASP A 103 -21.76 -0.05 -6.13
N ALA A 104 -21.85 0.90 -5.19
CA ALA A 104 -20.75 1.32 -4.33
C ALA A 104 -20.60 0.34 -3.16
N ARG A 105 -20.17 -0.89 -3.48
CA ARG A 105 -20.07 -2.01 -2.53
C ARG A 105 -18.86 -1.92 -1.61
N PHE A 106 -17.85 -1.16 -2.01
CA PHE A 106 -16.65 -0.98 -1.20
C PHE A 106 -16.92 -0.05 -0.02
N THR A 107 -15.90 0.16 0.82
CA THR A 107 -16.05 0.99 2.01
C THR A 107 -16.35 2.46 1.65
N PRO A 108 -17.24 3.15 2.40
CA PRO A 108 -17.51 4.56 2.17
C PRO A 108 -16.33 5.48 2.55
N TYR A 109 -15.29 4.94 3.19
CA TYR A 109 -14.13 5.68 3.69
C TYR A 109 -13.08 5.92 2.60
N SER A 110 -13.44 6.73 1.61
CA SER A 110 -12.55 7.16 0.51
C SER A 110 -11.36 8.00 1.00
N LEU A 111 -10.44 8.34 0.09
CA LEU A 111 -9.30 9.21 0.38
C LEU A 111 -9.73 10.52 1.06
N HIS A 112 -10.86 11.11 0.66
CA HIS A 112 -11.41 12.31 1.30
C HIS A 112 -11.65 12.13 2.82
N TRP A 113 -12.18 10.98 3.23
CA TRP A 113 -12.38 10.66 4.65
C TRP A 113 -11.05 10.51 5.38
N GLN A 114 -10.08 9.83 4.76
CA GLN A 114 -8.74 9.65 5.33
C GLN A 114 -8.03 11.00 5.53
N MET A 115 -8.15 11.92 4.57
CA MET A 115 -7.64 13.30 4.71
C MET A 115 -8.37 14.09 5.80
N SER A 116 -9.66 13.86 5.98
CA SER A 116 -10.44 14.46 7.07
C SER A 116 -9.99 13.95 8.44
N TRP A 117 -9.62 12.67 8.54
CA TRP A 117 -9.07 12.07 9.75
C TRP A 117 -7.66 12.58 10.07
N LEU A 118 -6.82 12.76 9.06
CA LEU A 118 -5.51 13.43 9.22
C LEU A 118 -5.68 14.81 9.85
N LYS A 119 -6.61 15.64 9.34
CA LYS A 119 -6.91 16.96 9.91
C LYS A 119 -7.38 16.89 11.37
N LYS A 120 -8.07 15.82 11.78
CA LYS A 120 -8.46 15.61 13.18
C LYS A 120 -7.25 15.25 14.05
N VAL A 121 -6.35 14.40 13.57
CA VAL A 121 -5.11 14.07 14.29
C VAL A 121 -4.20 15.28 14.44
N LEU A 122 -4.05 16.09 13.39
CA LEU A 122 -3.30 17.35 13.48
C LEU A 122 -3.84 18.28 14.56
N ARG A 123 -5.17 18.41 14.69
CA ARG A 123 -5.80 19.18 15.79
C ARG A 123 -5.49 18.64 17.17
N MET A 124 -5.42 17.31 17.32
CA MET A 124 -5.10 16.67 18.60
C MET A 124 -3.63 16.88 18.98
N LEU A 125 -2.71 16.75 18.01
CA LEU A 125 -1.27 16.89 18.24
C LEU A 125 -0.84 18.36 18.41
N SER A 126 -1.52 19.29 17.74
CA SER A 126 -1.25 20.72 17.83
C SER A 126 -2.56 21.50 17.70
N PRO A 127 -3.15 21.93 18.84
CA PRO A 127 -4.36 22.76 18.85
C PRO A 127 -4.17 24.12 18.16
N GLU A 128 -2.94 24.65 18.18
CA GLU A 128 -2.55 25.89 17.52
C GLU A 128 -2.43 25.69 15.99
N GLN A 129 -3.48 26.06 15.26
CA GLN A 129 -3.44 26.09 13.80
C GLN A 129 -2.39 27.11 13.30
N GLY A 130 -1.84 26.86 12.12
CA GLY A 130 -0.81 27.71 11.51
C GLY A 130 0.60 27.12 11.66
N ARG A 131 1.45 27.69 12.52
CA ARG A 131 2.85 27.26 12.68
C ARG A 131 2.99 25.83 13.19
N GLY A 132 2.25 25.44 14.23
CA GLY A 132 2.32 24.09 14.80
C GLY A 132 1.99 23.00 13.78
N TRP A 133 0.96 23.21 12.94
CA TRP A 133 0.64 22.29 11.85
C TRP A 133 1.71 22.28 10.77
N SER A 134 2.22 23.46 10.41
CA SER A 134 3.28 23.58 9.40
C SER A 134 4.54 22.82 9.82
N ASP A 135 4.89 22.88 11.10
CA ASP A 135 6.05 22.20 11.66
C ASP A 135 5.83 20.68 11.70
N LEU A 136 4.67 20.22 12.19
CA LEU A 136 4.30 18.80 12.17
C LEU A 136 4.30 18.22 10.75
N MET A 137 3.68 18.92 9.79
CA MET A 137 3.64 18.49 8.38
C MET A 137 5.02 18.54 7.73
N ALA A 138 5.92 19.40 8.21
CA ALA A 138 7.29 19.50 7.70
C ALA A 138 8.21 18.41 8.26
N SER A 139 8.00 17.98 9.51
CA SER A 139 8.78 16.94 10.18
C SER A 139 8.24 15.53 9.97
N SER A 140 7.09 15.38 9.31
CA SER A 140 6.45 14.09 9.06
C SER A 140 6.71 13.56 7.65
N LEU A 141 6.79 12.24 7.54
CA LEU A 141 6.78 11.51 6.27
C LEU A 141 5.35 11.06 5.96
N PHE A 142 4.85 11.38 4.76
CA PHE A 142 3.53 10.93 4.30
C PHE A 142 3.70 9.87 3.21
N LEU A 143 3.13 8.68 3.43
CA LEU A 143 2.89 7.70 2.38
C LEU A 143 1.40 7.77 2.02
N VAL A 144 1.08 8.19 0.80
CA VAL A 144 -0.30 8.39 0.34
C VAL A 144 -0.58 7.46 -0.82
N GLY A 145 -1.26 6.35 -0.54
CA GLY A 145 -1.55 5.27 -1.50
C GLY A 145 -1.15 3.90 -0.95
N GLU A 146 -1.33 2.82 -1.71
CA GLU A 146 -1.91 2.73 -3.06
C GLU A 146 -3.42 3.08 -3.06
N ILE A 147 -3.82 4.07 -3.86
CA ILE A 147 -5.20 4.56 -3.96
C ILE A 147 -5.53 4.84 -5.43
N GLY A 148 -6.78 4.67 -5.85
CA GLY A 148 -7.18 4.78 -7.26
C GLY A 148 -7.42 3.41 -7.92
N GLY A 149 -6.70 2.37 -7.51
CA GLY A 149 -6.91 1.01 -8.01
C GLY A 149 -8.33 0.49 -7.76
N ASN A 150 -8.84 0.71 -6.55
CA ASN A 150 -10.19 0.27 -6.18
C ASN A 150 -11.29 1.00 -6.95
N ASP A 151 -11.01 2.19 -7.50
CA ASP A 151 -11.98 3.00 -8.23
C ASP A 151 -12.42 2.29 -9.52
N TYR A 152 -11.46 1.81 -10.30
CA TYR A 152 -11.79 1.01 -11.49
C TYR A 152 -12.08 -0.46 -11.15
N ASN A 153 -11.53 -1.04 -10.09
CA ASN A 153 -11.83 -2.43 -9.70
C ASN A 153 -13.33 -2.65 -9.43
N GLN A 154 -14.00 -1.67 -8.80
CA GLN A 154 -15.45 -1.76 -8.60
C GLN A 154 -16.21 -1.88 -9.92
N ALA A 155 -15.81 -1.12 -10.94
CA ALA A 155 -16.43 -1.16 -12.26
C ALA A 155 -16.07 -2.47 -13.01
N LEU A 156 -14.80 -2.89 -12.97
CA LEU A 156 -14.33 -4.12 -13.61
C LEU A 156 -15.02 -5.38 -13.07
N PHE A 157 -15.16 -5.50 -11.75
CA PHE A 157 -15.88 -6.64 -11.15
C PHE A 157 -17.40 -6.60 -11.41
N GLN A 158 -17.93 -5.46 -11.84
CA GLN A 158 -19.32 -5.27 -12.27
C GLN A 158 -19.49 -5.25 -13.81
N GLY A 159 -18.41 -5.42 -14.59
CA GLY A 159 -18.43 -5.45 -16.06
C GLY A 159 -18.63 -4.08 -16.74
N ARG A 160 -18.08 -2.99 -16.19
CA ARG A 160 -18.31 -1.59 -16.64
C ARG A 160 -16.97 -0.83 -16.85
N SER A 161 -16.92 0.19 -17.71
CA SER A 161 -15.73 1.05 -18.01
C SER A 161 -15.67 2.34 -17.15
N PHE A 162 -14.53 3.05 -17.11
CA PHE A 162 -14.25 4.16 -16.17
C PHE A 162 -13.46 5.36 -16.78
N ASP A 163 -13.67 6.57 -16.23
CA ASP A 163 -12.99 7.86 -16.56
C ASP A 163 -12.44 8.57 -15.27
N GLU A 164 -11.42 9.46 -15.36
CA GLU A 164 -10.50 9.93 -14.28
C GLU A 164 -10.65 11.42 -13.79
N GLU A 165 -10.43 11.75 -12.47
CA GLU A 165 -9.98 13.10 -11.94
C GLU A 165 -9.58 13.21 -10.40
N LEU A 166 -8.98 14.37 -9.99
CA LEU A 166 -7.87 14.75 -9.01
C LEU A 166 -8.13 15.18 -7.52
N ILE A 167 -7.04 15.46 -6.70
CA ILE A 167 -6.98 16.25 -5.39
C ILE A 167 -5.59 16.91 -5.04
N GLU A 168 -5.55 18.04 -4.27
CA GLU A 168 -4.40 18.71 -3.57
C GLU A 168 -4.55 18.88 -2.01
N LEU A 169 -3.46 18.83 -1.19
CA LEU A 169 -3.47 19.19 0.27
C LEU A 169 -2.13 19.64 0.98
N GLY A 170 -1.09 20.14 0.31
CA GLY A 170 -0.03 20.96 0.97
C GLY A 170 1.03 20.26 1.86
N ALA A 171 1.29 18.97 1.66
CA ALA A 171 2.36 18.23 2.38
C ALA A 171 3.78 18.56 1.87
N ARG A 172 4.85 18.40 2.69
CA ARG A 172 6.26 18.73 2.34
C ARG A 172 7.13 17.56 1.88
N THR A 173 6.84 16.33 2.31
CA THR A 173 7.43 15.12 1.71
C THR A 173 6.33 14.10 1.54
N VAL A 174 6.04 13.73 0.29
CA VAL A 174 4.97 12.80 -0.04
C VAL A 174 5.55 11.68 -0.89
N VAL A 175 5.45 10.46 -0.38
CA VAL A 175 5.68 9.24 -1.16
C VAL A 175 4.32 8.79 -1.69
N VAL A 176 4.21 8.70 -3.00
CA VAL A 176 2.98 8.25 -3.68
C VAL A 176 3.33 7.01 -4.50
N PRO A 177 2.89 5.82 -4.07
CA PRO A 177 3.07 4.61 -4.85
C PRO A 177 2.11 4.57 -6.04
N GLY A 178 2.57 4.01 -7.15
CA GLY A 178 1.67 3.54 -8.21
C GLY A 178 0.95 2.23 -7.83
N ASN A 179 0.00 1.82 -8.65
CA ASN A 179 -0.70 0.55 -8.51
C ASN A 179 0.17 -0.64 -8.94
N PHE A 180 -0.04 -1.79 -8.30
CA PHE A 180 0.62 -3.06 -8.65
C PHE A 180 0.14 -3.63 -9.99
N PRO A 181 0.92 -4.50 -10.68
CA PRO A 181 0.52 -5.16 -11.92
C PRO A 181 -0.67 -6.10 -11.69
N ILE A 182 -1.90 -5.58 -11.77
CA ILE A 182 -3.09 -6.35 -11.43
C ILE A 182 -3.35 -7.49 -12.42
N GLY A 183 -2.76 -7.47 -13.61
CA GLY A 183 -2.82 -8.59 -14.55
C GLY A 183 -2.04 -9.81 -14.09
N CYS A 184 -1.06 -9.64 -13.19
CA CYS A 184 -0.32 -10.73 -12.55
C CYS A 184 -0.98 -11.23 -11.25
N ASN A 185 -2.10 -10.62 -10.87
CA ASN A 185 -2.80 -10.93 -9.64
C ASN A 185 -3.61 -12.24 -9.79
N PRO A 186 -3.40 -13.26 -8.94
CA PRO A 186 -4.13 -14.52 -9.03
C PRO A 186 -5.66 -14.35 -9.05
N GLY A 187 -6.20 -13.35 -8.34
CA GLY A 187 -7.64 -13.03 -8.37
C GLY A 187 -8.13 -12.53 -9.73
N TYR A 188 -7.35 -11.71 -10.43
CA TYR A 188 -7.65 -11.27 -11.80
C TYR A 188 -7.50 -12.42 -12.79
N LEU A 189 -6.44 -13.22 -12.63
CA LEU A 189 -6.21 -14.40 -13.45
C LEU A 189 -7.34 -15.41 -13.33
N THR A 190 -7.87 -15.65 -12.14
CA THR A 190 -9.08 -16.48 -11.93
C THR A 190 -10.34 -15.82 -12.52
N LYS A 191 -10.53 -14.50 -12.31
CA LYS A 191 -11.77 -13.82 -12.73
C LYS A 191 -11.89 -13.69 -14.25
N PHE A 192 -10.79 -13.38 -14.92
CA PHE A 192 -10.73 -13.04 -16.33
C PHE A 192 -9.98 -14.09 -17.14
N GLN A 193 -9.92 -15.32 -16.64
CA GLN A 193 -9.29 -16.44 -17.33
C GLN A 193 -9.91 -16.64 -18.72
N THR A 194 -9.08 -16.87 -19.72
CA THR A 194 -9.49 -17.16 -21.10
C THR A 194 -8.54 -18.13 -21.76
N ASN A 195 -8.99 -18.81 -22.82
CA ASN A 195 -8.16 -19.67 -23.65
C ASN A 195 -7.39 -18.90 -24.73
N ASP A 196 -7.67 -17.60 -24.90
CA ASP A 196 -6.94 -16.73 -25.82
C ASP A 196 -5.57 -16.39 -25.24
N THR A 197 -4.54 -17.13 -25.68
CA THR A 197 -3.16 -16.95 -25.23
C THR A 197 -2.58 -15.58 -25.58
N ALA A 198 -3.15 -14.86 -26.56
CA ALA A 198 -2.73 -13.51 -26.90
C ALA A 198 -3.05 -12.50 -25.79
N GLN A 199 -4.00 -12.81 -24.89
CA GLN A 199 -4.34 -11.97 -23.74
C GLN A 199 -3.30 -12.03 -22.62
N TYR A 200 -2.33 -12.95 -22.71
CA TYR A 200 -1.30 -13.13 -21.71
C TYR A 200 0.07 -12.68 -22.22
N ASP A 201 0.90 -12.19 -21.30
CA ASP A 201 2.31 -11.92 -21.57
C ASP A 201 3.18 -13.18 -21.39
N SER A 202 4.49 -13.04 -21.59
CA SER A 202 5.45 -14.15 -21.45
C SER A 202 5.59 -14.69 -20.03
N MET A 203 5.13 -13.93 -19.01
CA MET A 203 5.12 -14.36 -17.62
C MET A 203 3.79 -15.01 -17.22
N GLY A 204 2.79 -14.97 -18.09
CA GLY A 204 1.44 -15.48 -17.82
C GLY A 204 0.51 -14.47 -17.16
N CYS A 205 0.89 -13.18 -17.12
CA CYS A 205 0.01 -12.13 -16.64
C CYS A 205 -0.95 -11.67 -17.74
N LEU A 206 -2.16 -11.25 -17.37
CA LEU A 206 -3.10 -10.65 -18.31
C LEU A 206 -2.57 -9.29 -18.78
N ARG A 207 -2.58 -9.05 -20.10
CA ARG A 207 -2.12 -7.80 -20.71
C ARG A 207 -3.03 -6.63 -20.39
N TRP A 208 -4.32 -6.72 -20.70
CA TRP A 208 -5.23 -5.58 -20.59
C TRP A 208 -5.33 -4.98 -19.16
N PRO A 209 -5.32 -5.75 -18.05
CA PRO A 209 -5.31 -5.15 -16.72
C PRO A 209 -3.97 -4.53 -16.36
N ASN A 210 -2.86 -5.10 -16.86
CA ASN A 210 -1.53 -4.51 -16.72
C ASN A 210 -1.41 -3.21 -17.53
N ASP A 211 -1.90 -3.18 -18.77
CA ASP A 211 -1.94 -1.98 -19.62
C ASP A 211 -2.73 -0.84 -18.94
N LEU A 212 -3.87 -1.16 -18.33
CA LEU A 212 -4.68 -0.22 -17.55
C LEU A 212 -3.92 0.32 -16.33
N THR A 213 -3.23 -0.56 -15.60
CA THR A 213 -2.40 -0.18 -14.45
C THR A 213 -1.24 0.71 -14.87
N GLU A 214 -0.57 0.39 -15.97
CA GLU A 214 0.51 1.21 -16.50
C GLU A 214 0.02 2.58 -16.98
N LEU A 215 -1.19 2.65 -17.57
CA LEU A 215 -1.83 3.91 -17.92
C LEU A 215 -2.06 4.77 -16.67
N HIS A 216 -2.68 4.19 -15.63
CA HIS A 216 -2.89 4.86 -14.35
C HIS A 216 -1.57 5.37 -13.75
N ASN A 217 -0.53 4.52 -13.71
CA ASN A 217 0.77 4.87 -13.16
C ASN A 217 1.50 5.92 -14.01
N ARG A 218 1.29 5.98 -15.33
CA ARG A 218 1.80 7.06 -16.20
C ARG A 218 1.10 8.37 -15.89
N ALA A 219 -0.24 8.38 -15.82
CA ALA A 219 -1.02 9.57 -15.49
C ALA A 219 -0.64 10.11 -14.10
N LEU A 220 -0.57 9.23 -13.10
CA LEU A 220 -0.14 9.58 -11.74
C LEU A 220 1.26 10.21 -11.72
N ARG A 221 2.23 9.62 -12.42
CA ARG A 221 3.58 10.19 -12.50
C ARG A 221 3.60 11.57 -13.16
N ALA A 222 2.80 11.79 -14.20
CA ALA A 222 2.69 13.09 -14.86
C ALA A 222 2.12 14.14 -13.89
N GLU A 223 1.04 13.82 -13.17
CA GLU A 223 0.45 14.72 -12.16
C GLU A 223 1.41 15.01 -11.00
N LEU A 224 2.14 13.99 -10.51
CA LEU A 224 3.15 14.19 -9.47
C LEU A 224 4.32 15.07 -9.94
N ALA A 225 4.70 14.98 -11.22
CA ALA A 225 5.71 15.84 -11.81
C ALA A 225 5.24 17.30 -11.87
N GLU A 226 4.01 17.55 -12.31
CA GLU A 226 3.42 18.89 -12.31
C GLU A 226 3.26 19.44 -10.89
N LEU A 227 2.77 18.63 -9.95
CA LEU A 227 2.69 18.98 -8.53
C LEU A 227 4.07 19.39 -7.98
N GLY A 228 5.13 18.65 -8.32
CA GLY A 228 6.50 18.97 -7.95
C GLY A 228 6.99 20.32 -8.51
N ARG A 229 6.54 20.70 -9.72
CA ARG A 229 6.87 22.00 -10.34
C ARG A 229 6.20 23.16 -9.61
N TRP A 230 4.92 23.01 -9.25
CA TRP A 230 4.16 24.02 -8.52
C TRP A 230 4.60 24.15 -7.06
N HIS A 231 5.05 23.05 -6.46
CA HIS A 231 5.47 22.99 -5.07
C HIS A 231 6.96 22.69 -4.91
N ARG A 232 7.83 23.61 -5.34
CA ARG A 232 9.30 23.46 -5.28
C ARG A 232 9.89 23.19 -3.89
N ARG A 233 9.12 23.42 -2.82
CA ARG A 233 9.51 23.14 -1.42
C ARG A 233 9.03 21.77 -0.92
N VAL A 234 8.37 20.99 -1.77
CA VAL A 234 7.80 19.69 -1.48
C VAL A 234 8.60 18.62 -2.22
N ALA A 235 9.13 17.66 -1.49
CA ALA A 235 9.72 16.47 -2.06
C ALA A 235 8.61 15.46 -2.38
N VAL A 236 8.23 15.36 -3.65
CA VAL A 236 7.32 14.32 -4.15
C VAL A 236 8.16 13.17 -4.67
N VAL A 237 7.95 11.96 -4.13
CA VAL A 237 8.65 10.74 -4.55
C VAL A 237 7.63 9.74 -5.05
N TYR A 238 7.76 9.34 -6.32
CA TYR A 238 7.00 8.22 -6.85
C TYR A 238 7.66 6.90 -6.42
N ALA A 239 6.88 6.01 -5.80
CA ALA A 239 7.30 4.65 -5.48
C ALA A 239 6.76 3.69 -6.54
N ASP A 240 7.66 3.05 -7.29
CA ASP A 240 7.32 2.17 -8.40
C ASP A 240 6.98 0.76 -7.91
N TYR A 241 5.85 0.66 -7.22
CA TYR A 241 5.32 -0.61 -6.73
C TYR A 241 5.05 -1.59 -7.87
N TYR A 242 4.73 -1.08 -9.07
CA TYR A 242 4.56 -1.90 -10.25
C TYR A 242 5.84 -2.65 -10.58
N ALA A 243 6.93 -1.91 -10.81
CA ALA A 243 8.23 -2.51 -11.12
C ALA A 243 8.72 -3.45 -10.01
N ALA A 244 8.55 -3.05 -8.74
CA ALA A 244 8.95 -3.90 -7.60
C ALA A 244 8.22 -5.24 -7.56
N ALA A 245 6.92 -5.25 -7.89
CA ALA A 245 6.15 -6.49 -7.96
C ALA A 245 6.47 -7.29 -9.23
N MET A 246 6.74 -6.63 -10.37
CA MET A 246 7.16 -7.32 -11.59
C MET A 246 8.51 -8.01 -11.43
N ASP A 247 9.46 -7.41 -10.70
CA ASP A 247 10.75 -8.05 -10.39
C ASP A 247 10.56 -9.33 -9.56
N LEU A 248 9.64 -9.29 -8.58
CA LEU A 248 9.23 -10.48 -7.83
C LEU A 248 8.59 -11.55 -8.71
N THR A 249 7.73 -11.15 -9.66
CA THR A 249 7.08 -12.06 -10.59
C THR A 249 8.06 -12.68 -11.59
N ALA A 250 9.04 -11.92 -12.06
CA ALA A 250 10.01 -12.37 -13.04
C ALA A 250 10.98 -13.41 -12.49
N ASP A 251 11.43 -13.26 -11.23
CA ASP A 251 12.33 -14.20 -10.58
C ASP A 251 11.99 -14.41 -9.09
N PRO A 252 10.90 -15.13 -8.78
CA PRO A 252 10.47 -15.35 -7.40
C PRO A 252 11.54 -16.10 -6.58
N ARG A 253 12.35 -16.96 -7.22
CA ARG A 253 13.40 -17.75 -6.54
C ARG A 253 14.54 -16.87 -6.02
N LYS A 254 14.97 -15.87 -6.80
CA LYS A 254 15.96 -14.86 -6.35
C LYS A 254 15.51 -14.13 -5.10
N HIS A 255 14.21 -14.04 -4.88
CA HIS A 255 13.59 -13.40 -3.71
C HIS A 255 13.16 -14.39 -2.63
N GLY A 256 13.60 -15.65 -2.70
CA GLY A 256 13.35 -16.66 -1.66
C GLY A 256 11.95 -17.28 -1.69
N PHE A 257 11.24 -17.18 -2.82
CA PHE A 257 9.97 -17.89 -3.06
C PHE A 257 10.17 -19.16 -3.89
N GLY A 258 9.09 -19.93 -4.05
CA GLY A 258 9.02 -21.02 -5.02
C GLY A 258 9.07 -20.53 -6.47
N GLY A 259 8.91 -21.45 -7.42
CA GLY A 259 8.95 -21.14 -8.86
C GLY A 259 7.61 -20.67 -9.45
N GLU A 260 6.56 -20.51 -8.64
CA GLU A 260 5.21 -20.20 -9.09
C GLU A 260 4.79 -18.81 -8.57
N PRO A 261 5.01 -17.73 -9.34
CA PRO A 261 4.74 -16.38 -8.87
C PRO A 261 3.26 -15.97 -8.95
N LEU A 262 2.47 -16.67 -9.78
CA LEU A 262 1.09 -16.30 -10.12
C LEU A 262 0.03 -17.08 -9.34
N VAL A 263 0.39 -17.63 -8.19
CA VAL A 263 -0.48 -18.45 -7.37
C VAL A 263 -0.63 -17.82 -5.96
N SER A 264 -1.82 -17.89 -5.37
CA SER A 264 -2.12 -17.31 -4.05
C SER A 264 -1.84 -18.25 -2.89
N CYS A 265 -0.93 -17.86 -2.00
CA CYS A 265 -0.58 -18.56 -0.76
C CYS A 265 -1.80 -19.15 -0.06
N CYS A 266 -2.79 -18.31 0.21
CA CYS A 266 -4.04 -18.67 0.84
C CYS A 266 -5.22 -18.45 -0.11
N GLY A 267 -6.09 -19.45 -0.25
CA GLY A 267 -7.22 -19.34 -1.17
C GLY A 267 -8.11 -20.58 -1.19
N GLY A 268 -8.78 -20.85 -2.32
CA GLY A 268 -9.83 -21.87 -2.40
C GLY A 268 -9.63 -22.90 -3.51
N GLY A 269 -8.40 -23.14 -3.96
CA GLY A 269 -8.07 -24.07 -5.03
C GLY A 269 -8.16 -23.48 -6.44
N GLY A 270 -8.12 -24.34 -7.44
CA GLY A 270 -8.02 -23.95 -8.86
C GLY A 270 -6.60 -23.64 -9.33
N PRO A 271 -6.40 -23.27 -10.61
CA PRO A 271 -5.07 -23.13 -11.22
C PRO A 271 -4.17 -22.10 -10.54
N TYR A 272 -4.76 -21.06 -9.94
CA TYR A 272 -4.05 -19.99 -9.24
C TYR A 272 -4.24 -20.06 -7.72
N ASN A 273 -4.83 -21.15 -7.20
CA ASN A 273 -5.37 -21.31 -5.84
C ASN A 273 -6.36 -20.24 -5.37
N THR A 274 -6.83 -19.37 -6.26
CA THR A 274 -7.74 -18.28 -5.88
C THR A 274 -9.17 -18.64 -6.20
N ASN A 275 -10.06 -18.44 -5.24
CA ASN A 275 -11.50 -18.53 -5.42
C ASN A 275 -12.17 -17.28 -4.83
N LEU A 276 -12.94 -16.56 -5.66
CA LEU A 276 -13.51 -15.26 -5.32
C LEU A 276 -14.56 -15.31 -4.21
N THR A 277 -15.04 -16.50 -3.83
CA THR A 277 -16.01 -16.70 -2.74
C THR A 277 -15.40 -17.35 -1.50
N VAL A 278 -14.14 -17.80 -1.57
CA VAL A 278 -13.42 -18.42 -0.44
C VAL A 278 -12.32 -17.48 0.01
N HIS A 279 -12.48 -16.96 1.23
CA HIS A 279 -11.52 -16.05 1.83
C HIS A 279 -10.63 -16.77 2.83
N CYS A 280 -9.41 -16.28 2.99
CA CYS A 280 -8.54 -16.69 4.09
C CYS A 280 -9.26 -16.59 5.44
N GLY A 281 -9.12 -17.60 6.28
CA GLY A 281 -9.85 -17.73 7.54
C GLY A 281 -11.25 -18.34 7.43
N MET A 282 -11.67 -18.75 6.23
CA MET A 282 -12.69 -19.78 6.06
C MET A 282 -12.07 -21.18 6.18
N ARG A 283 -12.84 -22.13 6.73
CA ARG A 283 -12.39 -23.52 6.94
C ARG A 283 -12.04 -24.26 5.64
N THR A 284 -12.59 -23.81 4.52
CA THR A 284 -12.36 -24.36 3.19
C THR A 284 -11.14 -23.77 2.49
N ALA A 285 -10.44 -22.82 3.12
CA ALA A 285 -9.26 -22.21 2.54
C ALA A 285 -8.03 -23.11 2.70
N THR A 286 -7.19 -23.16 1.67
CA THR A 286 -5.89 -23.86 1.64
C THR A 286 -4.75 -22.86 1.81
N THR A 287 -3.58 -23.30 2.28
CA THR A 287 -2.37 -22.47 2.44
C THR A 287 -1.10 -23.13 1.87
N TYR A 288 -0.23 -22.36 1.22
CA TYR A 288 1.12 -22.76 0.76
C TYR A 288 2.05 -21.55 0.62
N ALA A 289 3.36 -21.73 0.43
CA ALA A 289 4.29 -20.60 0.28
C ALA A 289 4.20 -19.94 -1.12
N ALA A 290 3.85 -18.65 -1.18
CA ALA A 290 3.71 -17.91 -2.44
C ALA A 290 3.99 -16.41 -2.28
N VAL A 291 4.13 -15.72 -3.42
CA VAL A 291 4.29 -14.25 -3.47
C VAL A 291 2.99 -13.56 -3.08
N SER A 292 1.87 -13.95 -3.71
CA SER A 292 0.54 -13.44 -3.39
C SER A 292 -0.02 -14.09 -2.13
N TRP A 293 -0.64 -13.31 -1.24
CA TRP A 293 -1.29 -13.80 -0.03
C TRP A 293 -2.65 -14.42 -0.35
N ASP A 294 -3.66 -13.62 -0.66
CA ASP A 294 -5.06 -14.04 -0.82
C ASP A 294 -5.54 -13.99 -2.28
N GLY A 295 -4.59 -13.86 -3.19
CA GLY A 295 -4.85 -13.65 -4.60
C GLY A 295 -4.97 -12.20 -4.99
N PHE A 296 -5.20 -11.27 -4.05
CA PHE A 296 -5.24 -9.82 -4.29
C PHE A 296 -4.08 -9.05 -3.66
N ARG A 297 -3.59 -9.52 -2.51
CA ARG A 297 -2.54 -8.89 -1.70
C ARG A 297 -1.27 -9.72 -1.71
N PHE A 298 -0.19 -9.19 -1.15
CA PHE A 298 1.09 -9.88 -1.03
C PHE A 298 1.31 -10.42 0.38
N THR A 299 2.22 -11.39 0.50
CA THR A 299 2.66 -11.91 1.80
C THR A 299 3.58 -10.92 2.52
N ASP A 300 3.81 -11.10 3.84
CA ASP A 300 4.75 -10.28 4.63
C ASP A 300 6.13 -10.26 3.95
N HIS A 301 6.57 -11.43 3.50
CA HIS A 301 7.86 -11.56 2.83
C HIS A 301 7.91 -10.76 1.52
N ALA A 302 6.87 -10.83 0.69
CA ALA A 302 6.83 -10.10 -0.57
C ALA A 302 6.75 -8.59 -0.32
N TYR A 303 5.96 -8.16 0.68
CA TYR A 303 5.92 -6.77 1.10
C TYR A 303 7.25 -6.25 1.63
N LYS A 304 8.05 -7.09 2.32
CA LYS A 304 9.41 -6.73 2.72
C LYS A 304 10.29 -6.46 1.49
N VAL A 305 10.27 -7.34 0.50
CA VAL A 305 11.07 -7.20 -0.73
C VAL A 305 10.70 -5.91 -1.48
N ILE A 306 9.40 -5.64 -1.66
CA ILE A 306 8.90 -4.41 -2.29
C ILE A 306 9.36 -3.18 -1.50
N ALA A 307 9.19 -3.20 -0.17
CA ALA A 307 9.60 -2.09 0.68
C ALA A 307 11.12 -1.81 0.57
N ASP A 308 11.95 -2.85 0.59
CA ASP A 308 13.40 -2.72 0.46
C ASP A 308 13.78 -2.09 -0.90
N GLY A 309 13.13 -2.53 -1.98
CA GLY A 309 13.36 -2.01 -3.33
C GLY A 309 12.96 -0.54 -3.51
N VAL A 310 11.96 -0.05 -2.76
CA VAL A 310 11.56 1.37 -2.77
C VAL A 310 12.44 2.21 -1.82
N LEU A 311 12.80 1.65 -0.67
CA LEU A 311 13.64 2.35 0.33
C LEU A 311 15.07 2.55 -0.16
N ARG A 312 15.67 1.50 -0.72
CA ARG A 312 17.10 1.43 -1.08
C ARG A 312 17.33 1.50 -2.59
N GLY A 313 16.29 1.36 -3.39
CA GLY A 313 16.35 1.26 -4.84
C GLY A 313 16.26 -0.19 -5.32
N PRO A 314 15.94 -0.40 -6.62
CA PRO A 314 15.86 0.61 -7.67
C PRO A 314 14.45 1.20 -7.89
N HIS A 315 13.42 0.79 -7.14
CA HIS A 315 12.02 1.08 -7.45
C HIS A 315 11.49 2.41 -6.88
N ALA A 316 12.37 3.39 -6.72
CA ALA A 316 12.01 4.78 -6.43
C ALA A 316 13.12 5.70 -6.92
N ALA A 317 12.73 6.87 -7.44
CA ALA A 317 13.66 7.84 -7.99
C ALA A 317 13.40 9.25 -7.39
N PRO A 318 14.27 9.75 -6.50
CA PRO A 318 15.36 9.02 -5.84
C PRO A 318 14.83 7.95 -4.85
N PRO A 319 15.63 6.94 -4.46
CA PRO A 319 15.26 6.04 -3.36
C PRO A 319 14.93 6.83 -2.09
N ILE A 320 13.96 6.36 -1.31
CA ILE A 320 13.47 7.11 -0.13
C ILE A 320 14.62 7.40 0.84
N LEU A 321 15.55 6.44 1.04
CA LEU A 321 16.70 6.59 1.93
C LEU A 321 17.95 7.20 1.26
N ALA A 322 17.89 7.59 -0.02
CA ALA A 322 19.06 8.14 -0.73
C ALA A 322 19.58 9.46 -0.11
N LYS A 323 18.73 10.20 0.62
CA LYS A 323 19.11 11.44 1.31
C LYS A 323 19.81 11.21 2.65
N CYS A 324 19.83 9.99 3.18
CA CYS A 324 20.43 9.67 4.49
C CYS A 324 21.96 9.61 4.46
N GLY A 325 22.62 9.79 3.30
CA GLY A 325 24.07 9.73 3.15
C GLY A 325 24.74 11.00 2.60
N ARG A 326 24.01 12.09 2.33
CA ARG A 326 24.62 13.34 1.87
C ARG A 326 25.02 14.20 3.06
N ARG A 327 26.29 14.10 3.47
CA ARG A 327 26.96 15.16 4.25
C ARG A 327 26.67 16.49 3.57
N ARG A 328 26.00 17.42 4.24
CA ARG A 328 26.13 18.83 3.85
C ARG A 328 27.58 19.22 4.18
N PRO A 329 28.37 19.69 3.20
CA PRO A 329 29.70 20.22 3.47
C PRO A 329 29.63 21.41 4.42
#